data_AF-A0A948VVJ0-F1
#
_entry.id   AF-A0A948VVJ0-F1
#
_cell.length_a   1.000
_cell.length_b   1.000
_cell.length_c   1.000
_cell.angle_alpha   90.00
_cell.angle_beta   90.00
_cell.angle_gamma   90.00
#
_symmetry.space_group_name_H-M   'P 1'
#
loop_
_entity.id
_entity.type
_entity.pdbx_description
1 polymer ?
#
loop_
_entity_poly.entity_id
_entity_poly.type
_entity_poly.pdbx_seq_one_letter_code
_entity_poly.pdbx_strand_id
1 'polypeptide(L)'
;AAQADRAGFVPEPAARFTLSAVTGAGLSDLKLALVDAARARLPKPGEAALNARQHARLAEAAEALAAAHSLADPLLIAEELRRARLAFDRLIGRATTEDMLDTLFGRFCIGK
;
A
#
# COMPACT_ATOMS: atom_id res chain seq x y z
N ALA A 1 8.57 -25.90 13.18
CA ALA A 1 9.25 -25.37 11.96
C ALA A 1 8.63 -26.03 10.74
N ALA A 2 8.22 -25.32 9.69
CA ALA A 2 7.44 -25.91 8.59
C ALA A 2 8.24 -26.78 7.61
N GLN A 3 9.47 -27.20 7.93
CA GLN A 3 10.40 -27.91 7.05
C GLN A 3 10.22 -29.43 7.15
N ALA A 4 9.43 -30.00 6.25
CA ALA A 4 9.10 -31.42 6.20
C ALA A 4 10.25 -32.31 5.70
N ASP A 5 11.24 -31.74 5.03
CA ASP A 5 12.46 -32.47 4.59
C ASP A 5 13.48 -32.72 5.71
N ARG A 6 13.26 -32.17 6.91
CA ARG A 6 14.20 -32.37 8.01
C ARG A 6 14.00 -33.76 8.64
N ALA A 7 15.10 -34.49 8.83
CA ALA A 7 15.06 -35.76 9.54
C ALA A 7 14.50 -35.58 10.97
N GLY A 8 13.54 -36.42 11.35
CA GLY A 8 12.84 -36.34 12.64
C GLY A 8 11.76 -35.25 12.70
N PHE A 9 11.36 -34.69 11.55
CA PHE A 9 10.27 -33.71 11.52
C PHE A 9 8.93 -34.34 11.93
N VAL A 10 8.27 -33.69 12.89
CA VAL A 10 6.90 -34.01 13.31
C VAL A 10 6.04 -32.77 13.05
N PRO A 11 4.96 -32.88 12.26
CA PRO A 11 4.07 -31.75 12.00
C PRO A 11 3.37 -31.30 13.29
N GLU A 12 3.36 -29.99 13.51
CA GLU A 12 2.63 -29.38 14.62
C GLU A 12 1.13 -29.39 14.29
N PRO A 13 0.23 -29.84 15.18
CA PRO A 13 -1.20 -29.95 14.88
C PRO A 13 -1.86 -28.63 14.49
N ALA A 14 -1.33 -27.51 14.97
CA ALA A 14 -1.82 -26.17 14.67
C ALA A 14 -1.22 -25.56 13.40
N ALA A 15 -0.23 -26.21 12.77
CA ALA A 15 0.41 -25.68 11.58
C ALA A 15 -0.56 -25.77 10.39
N ARG A 16 -0.88 -24.60 9.83
CA ARG A 16 -1.73 -24.51 8.63
C ARG A 16 -1.06 -25.10 7.38
N PHE A 17 0.27 -25.07 7.32
CA PHE A 17 1.05 -25.61 6.21
C PHE A 17 2.30 -26.33 6.71
N THR A 18 2.65 -27.41 6.03
CA THR A 18 3.92 -28.15 6.16
C THR A 18 4.54 -28.24 4.77
N LEU A 19 5.82 -27.87 4.64
CA LEU A 19 6.44 -27.59 3.35
C LEU A 19 7.78 -28.32 3.21
N SER A 20 8.15 -28.71 2.00
CA SER A 20 9.53 -29.07 1.70
C SER A 20 10.08 -28.24 0.55
N ALA A 21 11.21 -27.59 0.78
CA ALA A 21 11.92 -26.87 -0.28
C ALA A 21 12.66 -27.83 -1.23
N VAL A 22 13.03 -29.01 -0.74
CA VAL A 22 13.77 -30.03 -1.51
C VAL A 22 12.83 -30.77 -2.46
N THR A 23 11.66 -31.21 -1.97
CA THR A 23 10.72 -32.00 -2.77
C THR A 23 9.59 -31.16 -3.37
N GLY A 24 9.40 -29.93 -2.89
CA GLY A 24 8.28 -29.07 -3.27
C GLY A 24 6.95 -29.42 -2.57
N ALA A 25 6.94 -30.40 -1.65
CA ALA A 25 5.74 -30.80 -0.91
C ALA A 25 5.10 -29.59 -0.19
N GLY A 26 3.77 -29.49 -0.25
CA GLY A 26 2.98 -28.41 0.37
C GLY A 26 3.12 -27.01 -0.25
N LEU A 27 4.05 -26.82 -1.18
CA LEU A 27 4.31 -25.51 -1.78
C LEU A 27 3.16 -25.06 -2.70
N SER A 28 2.50 -25.99 -3.39
CA SER A 28 1.33 -25.68 -4.23
C SER A 28 0.17 -25.16 -3.40
N ASP A 29 -0.13 -25.80 -2.27
CA ASP A 29 -1.23 -25.41 -1.38
C ASP A 29 -0.95 -24.05 -0.72
N LEU A 30 0.31 -23.80 -0.32
CA LEU A 30 0.72 -22.50 0.16
C LEU A 30 0.52 -21.41 -0.90
N LYS A 31 0.91 -21.66 -2.15
CA LYS A 31 0.74 -20.70 -3.25
C LYS A 31 -0.73 -20.37 -3.49
N LEU A 32 -1.60 -21.38 -3.49
CA LEU A 32 -3.04 -21.17 -3.62
C LEU A 32 -3.58 -20.31 -2.47
N ALA A 33 -3.22 -20.64 -1.24
CA ALA A 33 -3.66 -19.86 -0.08
C ALA A 33 -3.16 -18.41 -0.09
N LEU A 34 -1.93 -18.16 -0.57
CA LEU A 34 -1.41 -16.81 -0.76
C LEU A 34 -2.19 -16.05 -1.82
N VAL A 35 -2.52 -16.69 -2.95
CA VAL A 35 -3.33 -16.08 -4.02
C VAL A 35 -4.73 -15.76 -3.52
N ASP A 36 -5.36 -16.66 -2.77
CA ASP A 36 -6.71 -16.44 -2.22
C ASP A 36 -6.71 -15.30 -1.21
N ALA A 37 -5.71 -15.25 -0.31
CA ALA A 37 -5.55 -14.15 0.62
C ALA A 37 -5.30 -12.81 -0.09
N ALA A 38 -4.52 -12.82 -1.17
CA ALA A 38 -4.26 -11.64 -1.99
C ALA A 38 -5.53 -11.16 -2.71
N ARG A 39 -6.30 -12.07 -3.32
CA ARG A 39 -7.58 -11.75 -4.00
C ARG A 39 -8.59 -11.09 -3.07
N ALA A 40 -8.58 -11.44 -1.78
CA ALA A 40 -9.47 -10.85 -0.79
C ALA A 40 -9.03 -9.45 -0.31
N ARG A 41 -7.76 -9.06 -0.52
CA ARG A 41 -7.18 -7.82 0.06
C ARG A 41 -6.72 -6.81 -0.99
N LEU A 42 -6.40 -7.28 -2.19
CA LEU A 42 -5.94 -6.41 -3.27
C LEU A 42 -7.15 -5.76 -3.98
N PRO A 43 -6.94 -4.56 -4.56
CA PRO A 43 -7.95 -3.91 -5.38
C PRO A 43 -8.41 -4.83 -6.51
N LYS A 44 -9.72 -4.87 -6.77
CA LYS A 44 -10.27 -5.63 -7.89
C LYS A 44 -9.87 -4.99 -9.22
N PRO A 45 -9.92 -5.74 -10.34
CA PRO A 45 -9.78 -5.13 -11.66
C PRO A 45 -10.74 -3.95 -11.83
N GLY A 46 -10.21 -2.79 -12.18
CA GLY A 46 -10.96 -1.54 -12.32
C GLY A 46 -10.97 -0.64 -11.07
N GLU A 47 -10.47 -1.13 -9.93
CA GLU A 47 -10.24 -0.30 -8.73
C GLU A 47 -8.85 0.34 -8.78
N ALA A 48 -8.72 1.52 -8.17
CA ALA A 48 -7.46 2.23 -8.14
C ALA A 48 -6.42 1.52 -7.25
N ALA A 49 -5.32 1.08 -7.85
CA ALA A 49 -4.14 0.64 -7.11
C ALA A 49 -3.24 1.86 -6.84
N LEU A 50 -3.16 2.26 -5.57
CA LEU A 50 -2.38 3.42 -5.15
C LEU A 50 -1.02 2.97 -4.65
N ASN A 51 0.04 3.66 -5.05
CA ASN A 51 1.32 3.54 -4.35
C ASN A 51 1.28 4.29 -3.00
N ALA A 52 2.25 4.03 -2.12
CA ALA A 52 2.30 4.63 -0.79
C ALA A 52 2.24 6.17 -0.81
N ARG A 53 2.88 6.82 -1.79
CA ARG A 53 2.86 8.28 -1.95
C ARG A 53 1.46 8.78 -2.31
N GLN A 54 0.80 8.15 -3.27
CA GLN A 54 -0.57 8.49 -3.68
C GLN A 54 -1.56 8.28 -2.53
N HIS A 55 -1.41 7.18 -1.78
CA HIS A 55 -2.21 6.91 -0.60
C HIS A 55 -2.04 8.01 0.47
N ALA A 56 -0.82 8.43 0.75
CA ALA A 56 -0.56 9.53 1.70
C ALA A 56 -1.24 10.84 1.27
N ARG A 57 -1.18 11.20 -0.02
CA ARG A 57 -1.88 12.40 -0.53
C ARG A 57 -3.40 12.29 -0.41
N LEU A 58 -3.96 11.11 -0.65
CA LEU A 58 -5.40 10.89 -0.49
C LEU A 58 -5.82 10.89 0.99
N ALA A 59 -4.97 10.41 1.90
CA ALA A 59 -5.20 10.50 3.33
C ALA A 59 -5.21 11.97 3.80
N GLU A 60 -4.25 12.79 3.37
CA GLU A 60 -4.24 14.24 3.64
C GLU A 60 -5.54 14.92 3.19
N ALA A 61 -6.03 14.58 1.99
CA ALA A 61 -7.28 15.14 1.47
C ALA A 61 -8.49 14.68 2.29
N ALA A 62 -8.55 13.40 2.67
CA ALA A 62 -9.63 12.85 3.48
C ALA A 62 -9.68 13.48 4.87
N GLU A 63 -8.53 13.66 5.52
CA GLU A 63 -8.42 14.33 6.83
C GLU A 63 -8.92 15.77 6.77
N ALA A 64 -8.51 16.53 5.75
CA ALA A 64 -8.96 17.91 5.56
C ALA A 64 -10.47 18.00 5.31
N LEU A 65 -11.04 17.09 4.51
CA LEU A 65 -12.48 17.03 4.28
C LEU A 65 -13.27 16.67 5.55
N ALA A 66 -12.76 15.75 6.35
CA ALA A 66 -13.36 15.41 7.65
C ALA A 66 -13.31 16.59 8.61
N ALA A 67 -12.18 17.31 8.67
CA ALA A 67 -12.04 18.52 9.47
C ALA A 67 -13.04 19.61 9.03
N ALA A 68 -13.13 19.88 7.72
CA ALA A 68 -14.08 20.84 7.17
C ALA A 68 -15.53 20.54 7.57
N HIS A 69 -15.92 19.27 7.64
CA HIS A 69 -17.27 18.86 8.05
C HIS A 69 -17.56 19.12 9.54
N SER A 70 -16.52 19.19 10.37
CA SER A 70 -16.66 19.38 11.83
C SER A 70 -16.61 20.85 12.27
N LEU A 71 -16.30 21.78 11.35
CA LEU A 71 -16.14 23.21 11.62
C LEU A 71 -17.42 23.99 11.31
N ALA A 72 -17.61 25.10 12.02
CA ALA A 72 -18.74 26.02 11.80
C ALA A 72 -18.32 27.36 11.17
N ASP A 73 -17.07 27.80 11.38
CA ASP A 73 -16.54 29.04 10.82
C ASP A 73 -16.28 28.87 9.31
N PRO A 74 -16.95 29.65 8.44
CA PRO A 74 -16.75 29.57 6.99
C PRO A 74 -15.30 29.79 6.53
N LEU A 75 -14.52 30.59 7.26
CA LEU A 75 -13.11 30.84 6.92
C LEU A 75 -12.26 29.59 7.17
N LEU A 76 -12.49 28.91 8.29
CA LEU A 76 -11.78 27.66 8.62
C LEU A 76 -12.21 26.52 7.69
N ILE A 77 -13.51 26.45 7.35
CA ILE A 77 -14.01 25.50 6.34
C ILE A 77 -13.32 25.75 4.99
N ALA A 78 -13.25 27.01 4.54
CA ALA A 78 -12.60 27.35 3.27
C ALA A 78 -11.12 26.96 3.25
N GLU A 79 -10.41 27.13 4.37
CA GLU A 79 -9.00 26.73 4.50
C GLU A 79 -8.83 25.21 4.42
N GLU A 80 -9.67 24.42 5.09
CA GLU A 80 -9.61 22.96 4.99
C GLU A 80 -9.94 22.47 3.57
N LEU A 81 -10.90 23.09 2.89
CA LEU A 81 -11.18 22.79 1.47
C LEU A 81 -9.99 23.16 0.56
N ARG A 82 -9.29 24.26 0.85
CA ARG A 82 -8.05 24.63 0.14
C ARG A 82 -6.97 23.58 0.36
N ARG A 83 -6.80 23.06 1.58
CA ARG A 83 -5.86 21.98 1.90
C ARG A 83 -6.18 20.69 1.13
N ALA A 84 -7.45 20.28 1.11
CA ALA A 84 -7.90 19.11 0.35
C ALA A 84 -7.61 19.26 -1.15
N ARG A 85 -7.90 20.43 -1.73
CA ARG A 85 -7.58 20.73 -3.14
C ARG A 85 -6.07 20.61 -3.43
N LEU A 86 -5.21 21.16 -2.58
CA LEU A 86 -3.76 21.07 -2.78
C LEU A 86 -3.23 19.63 -2.70
N ALA A 87 -3.81 18.80 -1.84
CA ALA A 87 -3.47 17.38 -1.79
C ALA A 87 -3.86 16.67 -3.11
N PHE A 88 -5.02 17.00 -3.69
CA PHE A 88 -5.39 16.51 -5.02
C PHE A 88 -4.48 17.03 -6.13
N ASP A 89 -4.09 18.31 -6.10
CA ASP A 89 -3.15 18.89 -7.06
C ASP A 89 -1.82 18.13 -7.05
N ARG A 90 -1.28 17.80 -5.86
CA ARG A 90 -0.10 16.94 -5.71
C ARG A 90 -0.33 15.53 -6.25
N LEU A 91 -1.49 14.94 -5.99
CA LEU A 91 -1.84 13.60 -6.47
C LEU A 91 -1.84 13.50 -8.00
N ILE A 92 -2.37 14.51 -8.69
CA ILE A 92 -2.48 14.55 -10.16
C ILE A 92 -1.28 15.22 -10.84
N GLY A 93 -0.22 15.57 -10.09
CA GLY A 93 1.01 16.15 -10.63
C GLY A 93 0.90 17.63 -11.04
N ARG A 94 -0.08 18.36 -10.51
CA ARG A 94 -0.25 19.81 -10.70
C ARG A 94 0.45 20.65 -9.63
N ALA A 95 1.36 20.05 -8.85
CA ALA A 95 2.06 20.71 -7.76
C ALA A 95 3.39 21.35 -8.17
N THR A 96 3.73 22.39 -7.41
CA THR A 96 4.83 23.35 -7.55
C THR A 96 6.24 22.74 -7.62
N THR A 97 7.20 23.58 -8.03
CA THR A 97 8.62 23.32 -8.31
C THR A 97 9.38 22.37 -7.37
N GLU A 98 8.96 22.23 -6.11
CA GLU A 98 9.59 21.39 -5.09
C GLU A 98 9.48 19.89 -5.40
N ASP A 99 8.32 19.42 -5.87
CA ASP A 99 8.14 18.02 -6.29
C ASP A 99 8.96 17.70 -7.56
N MET A 100 9.24 18.72 -8.38
CA MET A 100 10.12 18.61 -9.55
C MET A 100 11.57 18.39 -9.13
N LEU A 101 12.04 19.07 -8.07
CA LEU A 101 13.42 18.97 -7.57
C LEU A 101 13.68 17.61 -6.91
N ASP A 102 12.78 17.10 -6.07
CA ASP A 102 12.92 15.78 -5.45
C ASP A 102 12.89 14.65 -6.50
N THR A 103 12.12 14.82 -7.58
CA THR A 103 12.12 13.87 -8.69
C THR A 103 13.38 13.98 -9.55
N LEU A 104 13.89 15.21 -9.77
CA LEU A 104 15.14 15.42 -10.48
C LEU A 104 16.31 14.83 -9.72
N PHE A 105 16.41 14.98 -8.40
CA PHE A 105 17.62 14.58 -7.66
C PHE A 105 17.52 13.24 -6.93
N GLY A 106 16.30 12.71 -6.71
CA GLY A 106 16.09 11.49 -5.92
C GLY A 106 16.17 10.18 -6.71
N ARG A 107 16.15 10.20 -8.05
CA ARG A 107 16.10 8.97 -8.89
C ARG A 107 17.27 8.80 -9.85
N PHE A 108 18.26 9.70 -9.84
CA PHE A 108 19.50 9.42 -10.56
C PHE A 108 20.30 8.38 -9.78
N CYS A 109 20.36 7.16 -10.31
CA CYS A 109 21.58 6.40 -10.14
C CYS A 109 22.73 7.27 -10.68
N ILE A 110 23.69 7.63 -9.82
CA ILE A 110 24.96 8.18 -10.30
C ILE A 110 25.58 7.11 -11.21
N GLY A 111 25.57 7.37 -12.51
CA GLY A 111 26.09 6.46 -13.53
C GLY A 111 25.02 5.65 -14.29
N LYS A 112 24.35 6.31 -15.22
CA LYS A 112 24.00 5.74 -16.54
C LYS A 112 24.24 6.79 -17.60
#